data_AF-A0A2P8G9T6-F1
#
_entry.id   AF-A0A2P8G9T6-F1
#
_cell.length_a   1.000
_cell.length_b   1.000
_cell.length_c   1.000
_cell.angle_alpha   90.00
_cell.angle_beta   90.00
_cell.angle_gamma   90.00
#
_symmetry.space_group_name_H-M   'P 1'
#
loop_
_entity.id
_entity.type
_entity.pdbx_description
1 polymer ?
#
loop_
_entity_poly.entity_id
_entity_poly.type
_entity_poly.pdbx_seq_one_letter_code
_entity_poly.pdbx_strand_id
1 'polypeptide(L)'
;MIKELVFGNETFLFSYDEYHQEWCLEGADYFGGYETDLRIDKSVFPDGDVDWEEVRKFMLYLRNDPARVMDNIISAGVVLKSLFQEVYLRVEEREVRQEVYFEMNGITFRGYSQTSPGDFIYDYLMMPYYSGDRLMNVGTYMWRASFIRYSIYGVSREF
;
A
#
# COMPACT_ATOMS: atom_id res chain seq x y z
N MET A 1 -22.08 -3.93 -2.70
CA MET A 1 -22.58 -2.83 -1.83
C MET A 1 -21.74 -1.60 -2.10
N ILE A 2 -22.30 -0.38 -2.11
CA ILE A 2 -21.55 0.87 -2.33
C ILE A 2 -21.62 1.73 -1.07
N LYS A 3 -20.50 2.34 -0.69
CA LYS A 3 -20.39 3.35 0.36
C LYS A 3 -19.89 4.66 -0.24
N GLU A 4 -20.54 5.75 0.11
CA GLU A 4 -20.09 7.09 -0.24
C GLU A 4 -19.38 7.76 0.94
N LEU A 5 -18.27 8.42 0.65
CA LEU A 5 -17.52 9.24 1.60
C LEU A 5 -17.28 10.63 1.01
N VAL A 6 -17.79 11.66 1.68
CA VAL A 6 -17.76 13.04 1.17
C VAL A 6 -16.69 13.85 1.93
N PHE A 7 -15.82 14.53 1.19
CA PHE A 7 -14.79 15.44 1.69
C PHE A 7 -14.97 16.83 1.09
N GLY A 8 -15.58 17.75 1.85
CA GLY A 8 -15.88 19.07 1.32
C GLY A 8 -16.78 18.96 0.08
N ASN A 9 -16.21 19.24 -1.10
CA ASN A 9 -16.93 19.19 -2.39
C ASN A 9 -16.62 17.92 -3.22
N GLU A 10 -15.82 17.00 -2.70
CA GLU A 10 -15.45 15.76 -3.39
C GLU A 10 -16.17 14.56 -2.77
N THR A 11 -16.58 13.61 -3.62
CA THR A 11 -17.23 12.37 -3.19
C THR A 11 -16.41 11.20 -3.68
N PHE A 12 -16.09 10.29 -2.76
CA PHE A 12 -15.39 9.04 -3.02
C PHE A 12 -16.38 7.90 -2.85
N LEU A 13 -16.37 6.98 -3.81
CA LEU A 13 -17.22 5.81 -3.80
C LEU A 13 -16.34 4.61 -3.47
N PHE A 14 -16.80 3.77 -2.55
CA PHE A 14 -16.16 2.51 -2.21
C PHE A 14 -17.12 1.38 -2.53
N SER A 15 -16.65 0.36 -3.27
CA SER A 15 -17.38 -0.90 -3.42
C SER A 15 -16.84 -1.94 -2.47
N TYR A 16 -17.75 -2.77 -1.98
CA TYR A 16 -17.37 -3.91 -1.15
C TYR A 16 -17.11 -5.14 -2.03
N ASP A 17 -15.89 -5.68 -1.94
CA ASP A 17 -15.52 -6.98 -2.46
C ASP A 17 -15.74 -8.04 -1.39
N GLU A 18 -16.78 -8.86 -1.58
CA GLU A 18 -17.13 -9.93 -0.64
C GLU A 18 -16.12 -11.08 -0.62
N TYR A 19 -15.41 -11.30 -1.72
CA TYR A 19 -14.47 -12.41 -1.85
C TYR A 19 -13.19 -12.14 -1.03
N HIS A 20 -12.66 -10.92 -1.14
CA HIS A 20 -11.48 -10.50 -0.38
C HIS A 20 -11.83 -9.92 1.00
N GLN A 21 -13.12 -9.63 1.26
CA GLN A 21 -13.58 -8.92 2.46
C GLN A 21 -12.94 -7.53 2.59
N GLU A 22 -12.87 -6.80 1.49
CA GLU A 22 -12.25 -5.47 1.43
C GLU A 22 -13.22 -4.44 0.86
N TRP A 23 -13.10 -3.19 1.29
CA TRP A 23 -13.70 -2.06 0.57
C TRP A 23 -12.67 -1.42 -0.34
N CYS A 24 -12.99 -1.32 -1.63
CA CYS A 24 -12.10 -0.76 -2.65
C CYS A 24 -12.61 0.62 -3.06
N LEU A 25 -11.74 1.61 -3.08
CA LEU A 25 -12.03 2.89 -3.71
C LEU A 25 -12.30 2.67 -5.20
N GLU A 26 -13.43 3.19 -5.69
CA GLU A 26 -13.80 3.14 -7.10
C GLU A 26 -13.00 4.16 -7.89
N GLY A 27 -12.16 3.65 -8.79
CA GLY A 27 -11.16 4.45 -9.50
C GLY A 27 -9.90 4.68 -8.67
N ALA A 28 -8.82 5.04 -9.36
CA ALA A 28 -7.58 5.39 -8.69
C ALA A 28 -7.59 6.87 -8.28
N ASP A 29 -6.90 7.18 -7.18
CA ASP A 29 -6.66 8.55 -6.72
C ASP A 29 -5.15 8.79 -6.59
N TYR A 30 -4.76 10.06 -6.50
CA TYR A 30 -3.36 10.47 -6.44
C TYR A 30 -2.92 10.64 -4.98
N PHE A 31 -2.14 9.69 -4.48
CA PHE A 31 -1.52 9.76 -3.15
C PHE A 31 0.00 9.81 -3.27
N GLY A 32 0.62 10.83 -2.68
CA GLY A 32 2.07 11.02 -2.78
C GLY A 32 2.60 11.11 -4.21
N GLY A 33 1.78 11.59 -5.16
CA GLY A 33 2.15 11.69 -6.58
C GLY A 33 1.96 10.42 -7.41
N TYR A 34 1.43 9.34 -6.83
CA TYR A 34 1.11 8.10 -7.53
C TYR A 34 -0.40 7.93 -7.68
N GLU A 35 -0.85 7.62 -8.89
CA GLU A 35 -2.19 7.09 -9.13
C GLU A 35 -2.23 5.65 -8.61
N THR A 36 -3.07 5.39 -7.61
CA THR A 36 -3.09 4.10 -6.92
C THR A 36 -4.48 3.77 -6.39
N ASP A 37 -4.72 2.47 -6.22
CA ASP A 37 -5.91 1.98 -5.53
C ASP A 37 -5.77 2.17 -4.01
N LEU A 38 -6.89 2.43 -3.34
CA LEU A 38 -7.01 2.41 -1.89
C LEU A 38 -7.99 1.31 -1.48
N ARG A 39 -7.55 0.43 -0.59
CA ARG A 39 -8.35 -0.67 -0.04
C ARG A 39 -8.46 -0.55 1.47
N ILE A 40 -9.59 -0.98 2.02
CA ILE A 40 -9.83 -1.03 3.46
C ILE A 40 -10.07 -2.50 3.82
N ASP A 41 -9.13 -3.09 4.55
CA ASP A 41 -9.23 -4.48 4.99
C ASP A 41 -10.29 -4.58 6.09
N LYS A 42 -11.42 -5.22 5.83
CA LYS A 42 -12.50 -5.36 6.82
C LYS A 42 -12.13 -6.38 7.91
N SER A 43 -11.24 -7.34 7.61
CA SER A 43 -10.93 -8.45 8.49
C SER A 43 -10.22 -8.03 9.78
N VAL A 44 -9.62 -6.84 9.78
CA VAL A 44 -8.93 -6.27 10.96
C VAL A 44 -9.87 -5.57 11.93
N PHE A 45 -11.14 -5.34 11.57
CA PHE A 45 -12.12 -4.67 12.42
C PHE A 45 -12.88 -5.72 13.26
N PRO A 46 -12.77 -5.70 14.62
CA PRO A 46 -13.27 -6.76 15.49
C PRO A 46 -14.78 -7.03 15.40
N ASP A 47 -15.57 -5.98 15.18
CA ASP A 47 -17.03 -6.06 15.08
C ASP A 47 -17.52 -6.23 13.64
N GLY A 48 -16.57 -6.32 12.68
CA GLY A 48 -16.86 -6.41 11.26
C GLY A 48 -17.37 -5.12 10.63
N ASP A 49 -17.45 -4.01 11.35
CA ASP A 49 -17.83 -2.72 10.79
C ASP A 49 -16.63 -1.79 10.67
N VAL A 50 -16.44 -1.25 9.46
CA VAL A 50 -15.41 -0.25 9.18
C VAL A 50 -15.86 1.09 9.75
N ASP A 51 -15.03 1.70 10.59
CA ASP A 51 -15.23 3.09 11.01
C ASP A 51 -14.81 4.04 9.87
N TRP A 52 -15.80 4.56 9.17
CA TRP A 52 -15.59 5.46 8.03
C TRP A 52 -15.02 6.82 8.40
N GLU A 53 -15.15 7.25 9.66
CA GLU A 53 -14.49 8.46 10.14
C GLU A 53 -12.98 8.24 10.26
N GLU A 54 -12.55 7.03 10.57
CA GLU A 54 -11.13 6.65 10.57
C GLU A 54 -10.55 6.61 9.15
N VAL A 55 -11.28 5.98 8.22
CA VAL A 55 -10.94 5.98 6.79
C VAL A 55 -10.82 7.42 6.28
N ARG A 56 -11.75 8.30 6.67
CA ARG A 56 -11.73 9.72 6.32
C ARG A 56 -10.45 10.41 6.82
N LYS A 57 -10.07 10.20 8.07
CA LYS A 57 -8.82 10.76 8.64
C LYS A 57 -7.59 10.22 7.94
N PHE A 58 -7.58 8.94 7.56
CA PHE A 58 -6.47 8.34 6.82
C PHE A 58 -6.32 8.93 5.42
N MET A 59 -7.41 9.10 4.67
CA MET A 59 -7.37 9.75 3.36
C MET A 59 -6.90 11.21 3.45
N LEU A 60 -7.34 11.96 4.47
CA LEU A 60 -6.82 13.31 4.73
C LEU A 60 -5.32 13.29 5.04
N TYR A 61 -4.85 12.31 5.81
CA TYR A 61 -3.43 12.12 6.06
C TYR A 61 -2.65 11.93 4.76
N LEU A 62 -3.12 11.05 3.86
CA LEU A 62 -2.46 10.80 2.58
C LEU A 62 -2.40 12.04 1.67
N ARG A 63 -3.40 12.92 1.77
CA ARG A 63 -3.53 14.12 0.91
C ARG A 63 -2.85 15.36 1.47
N ASN A 64 -2.81 15.53 2.79
CA ASN A 64 -2.32 16.76 3.42
C ASN A 64 -0.79 16.84 3.47
N ASP A 65 -0.07 15.72 3.37
CA ASP A 65 1.40 15.69 3.36
C ASP A 65 1.94 14.74 2.26
N PRO A 66 1.77 15.10 0.97
CA PRO A 66 2.16 14.24 -0.14
C PRO A 66 3.68 14.00 -0.19
N ALA A 67 4.49 14.94 0.31
CA ALA A 67 5.93 14.78 0.39
C ALA A 67 6.32 13.65 1.36
N ARG A 68 5.67 13.61 2.53
CA ARG A 68 5.89 12.53 3.49
C ARG A 68 5.39 11.17 3.00
N VAL A 69 4.26 11.15 2.30
CA VAL A 69 3.75 9.92 1.68
C VAL A 69 4.75 9.39 0.65
N MET A 70 5.29 10.28 -0.20
CA MET A 70 6.36 9.97 -1.15
C MET A 70 7.61 9.40 -0.45
N ASP A 71 8.08 10.02 0.64
CA ASP A 71 9.22 9.51 1.42
C ASP A 71 8.97 8.09 1.94
N ASN A 72 7.75 7.79 2.39
CA ASN A 72 7.39 6.45 2.86
C ASN A 72 7.38 5.43 1.70
N ILE A 73 6.89 5.81 0.52
CA ILE A 73 6.88 4.95 -0.69
C ILE A 73 8.32 4.64 -1.14
N ILE A 74 9.19 5.65 -1.16
CA ILE A 74 10.61 5.48 -1.49
C ILE A 74 11.28 4.54 -0.47
N SER A 75 11.02 4.76 0.82
CA SER A 75 11.56 3.93 1.89
C SER A 75 11.09 2.47 1.77
N ALA A 76 9.82 2.25 1.47
CA ALA A 76 9.27 0.93 1.20
C ALA A 76 10.02 0.23 0.05
N GLY A 77 10.21 0.92 -1.08
CA GLY A 77 10.93 0.38 -2.23
C GLY A 77 12.38 -0.01 -1.91
N VAL A 78 13.09 0.79 -1.11
CA VAL A 78 14.48 0.50 -0.70
C VAL A 78 14.56 -0.75 0.19
N VAL A 79 13.66 -0.88 1.18
CA VAL A 79 13.66 -2.03 2.09
C VAL A 79 13.23 -3.30 1.34
N LEU A 80 12.21 -3.21 0.49
CA LEU A 80 11.76 -4.33 -0.34
C LEU A 80 12.83 -4.79 -1.32
N LYS A 81 13.57 -3.86 -1.94
CA LYS A 81 14.73 -4.21 -2.78
C LYS A 81 15.79 -4.99 -2.00
N SER A 82 16.11 -4.54 -0.79
CA SER A 82 17.08 -5.23 0.06
C SER A 82 16.63 -6.66 0.38
N LEU A 83 15.36 -6.84 0.78
CA LEU A 83 14.80 -8.17 1.05
C LEU A 83 14.74 -9.05 -0.21
N PHE A 84 14.33 -8.48 -1.34
CA PHE A 84 14.29 -9.17 -2.63
C PHE A 84 15.67 -9.73 -3.00
N GLN A 85 16.72 -8.92 -2.86
CA GLN A 85 18.09 -9.33 -3.16
C GLN A 85 18.58 -10.51 -2.29
N GLU A 86 18.17 -10.55 -1.02
CA GLU A 86 18.46 -11.65 -0.09
C GLU A 86 17.65 -12.92 -0.40
N VAL A 87 16.37 -12.80 -0.73
CA VAL A 87 15.53 -13.96 -1.07
C VAL A 87 15.93 -14.57 -2.42
N TYR A 88 16.29 -13.71 -3.39
CA TYR A 88 16.58 -14.08 -4.77
C TYR A 88 18.08 -14.06 -5.08
N LEU A 89 18.93 -14.45 -4.10
CA LEU A 89 20.37 -14.66 -4.29
C LEU A 89 20.72 -15.56 -5.50
N ARG A 90 19.77 -16.40 -5.93
CA ARG A 90 19.89 -17.34 -7.05
C ARG A 90 19.42 -16.82 -8.41
N VAL A 91 18.96 -15.56 -8.53
CA VAL A 91 18.83 -14.93 -9.85
C VAL A 91 20.24 -14.86 -10.42
N GLU A 92 20.49 -15.65 -11.46
CA GLU A 92 21.84 -15.95 -11.98
C GLU A 92 22.55 -14.68 -12.49
N GLU A 93 21.79 -13.66 -12.86
CA GLU A 93 22.30 -12.41 -13.40
C GLU A 93 22.35 -11.31 -12.33
N ARG A 94 23.59 -10.98 -11.93
CA ARG A 94 23.88 -9.91 -10.95
C ARG A 94 23.33 -8.55 -11.37
N GLU A 95 23.30 -8.27 -12.67
CA GLU A 95 22.81 -7.02 -13.25
C GLU A 95 21.31 -6.84 -12.98
N VAL A 96 20.49 -7.84 -13.33
CA VAL A 96 19.05 -7.87 -13.05
C VAL A 96 18.79 -7.60 -11.58
N ARG A 97 19.50 -8.29 -10.68
CA ARG A 97 19.36 -8.12 -9.23
C ARG A 97 19.68 -6.71 -8.72
N GLN A 98 20.63 -6.01 -9.34
CA GLN A 98 21.00 -4.64 -8.93
C GLN A 98 20.03 -3.58 -9.46
N GLU A 99 19.33 -3.91 -10.54
CA GLU A 99 18.44 -3.03 -11.29
C GLU A 99 16.95 -3.36 -11.10
N VAL A 100 16.61 -4.16 -10.09
CA VAL A 100 15.22 -4.27 -9.62
C VAL A 100 14.83 -3.02 -8.84
N TYR A 101 13.64 -2.52 -9.15
CA TYR A 101 12.92 -1.46 -8.43
C TYR A 101 11.53 -1.94 -8.08
N PHE A 102 10.86 -1.22 -7.18
CA PHE A 102 9.51 -1.52 -6.74
C PHE A 102 8.59 -0.37 -7.14
N GLU A 103 7.50 -0.69 -7.84
CA GLU A 103 6.46 0.24 -8.24
C GLU A 103 5.24 0.07 -7.34
N MET A 104 4.69 1.20 -6.87
CA MET A 104 3.49 1.21 -6.06
C MET A 104 2.27 0.82 -6.90
N ASN A 105 1.43 -0.06 -6.34
CA ASN A 105 0.20 -0.54 -6.97
C ASN A 105 -1.03 -0.30 -6.09
N GLY A 106 -0.87 -0.23 -4.77
CA GLY A 106 -2.00 -0.08 -3.86
C GLY A 106 -1.59 0.40 -2.47
N ILE A 107 -2.58 0.91 -1.75
CA ILE A 107 -2.53 1.13 -0.30
C ILE A 107 -3.65 0.33 0.34
N THR A 108 -3.34 -0.41 1.40
CA THR A 108 -4.36 -1.04 2.25
C THR A 108 -4.37 -0.40 3.62
N PHE A 109 -5.47 0.26 3.99
CA PHE A 109 -5.69 0.75 5.35
C PHE A 109 -6.10 -0.37 6.29
N ARG A 110 -5.50 -0.41 7.48
CA ARG A 110 -5.70 -1.47 8.48
C ARG A 110 -6.19 -0.97 9.85
N GLY A 111 -6.64 0.28 9.94
CA GLY A 111 -7.11 0.87 11.19
C GLY A 111 -6.01 1.61 11.97
N TYR A 112 -6.19 1.75 13.28
CA TYR A 112 -5.24 2.40 14.18
C TYR A 112 -4.37 1.41 14.94
N SER A 113 -3.18 1.87 15.32
CA SER A 113 -2.32 1.14 16.22
C SER A 113 -2.90 1.05 17.62
N GLN A 114 -3.04 -0.18 18.12
CA GLN A 114 -3.46 -0.43 19.51
C GLN A 114 -2.38 -0.03 20.52
N THR A 115 -1.11 -0.02 20.11
CA THR A 115 0.04 0.31 20.98
C THR A 115 0.48 1.76 20.83
N SER A 116 0.02 2.48 19.81
CA SER A 116 0.29 3.90 19.56
C SER A 116 -1.01 4.60 19.13
N PRO A 117 -1.89 4.93 20.07
CA PRO A 117 -3.19 5.52 19.77
C PRO A 117 -3.06 6.80 18.93
N GLY A 118 -3.77 6.86 17.81
CA GLY A 118 -3.72 7.98 16.87
C GLY A 118 -2.79 7.79 15.67
N ASP A 119 -1.95 6.74 15.66
CA ASP A 119 -1.16 6.39 14.49
C ASP A 119 -1.90 5.35 13.63
N PHE A 120 -1.96 5.61 12.32
CA PHE A 120 -2.55 4.69 11.34
C PHE A 120 -1.65 3.48 11.09
N ILE A 121 -2.25 2.32 10.89
CA ILE A 121 -1.61 1.14 10.34
C ILE A 121 -2.08 0.97 8.90
N TYR A 122 -1.13 0.81 8.00
CA TYR A 122 -1.43 0.59 6.59
C TYR A 122 -0.28 -0.11 5.87
N ASP A 123 -0.59 -0.68 4.71
CA ASP A 123 0.35 -1.39 3.86
C ASP A 123 0.49 -0.66 2.51
N TYR A 124 1.71 -0.55 2.00
CA TYR A 124 1.95 -0.32 0.58
C TYR A 124 2.09 -1.65 -0.13
N LEU A 125 1.36 -1.81 -1.22
CA LEU A 125 1.45 -2.92 -2.14
C LEU A 125 2.30 -2.51 -3.33
N MET A 126 3.37 -3.26 -3.59
CA MET A 126 4.37 -2.92 -4.60
C MET A 126 4.76 -4.13 -5.45
N MET A 127 4.98 -3.90 -6.74
CA MET A 127 5.44 -4.92 -7.68
C MET A 127 6.90 -4.67 -8.06
N PRO A 128 7.75 -5.70 -8.07
CA PRO A 128 9.11 -5.55 -8.56
C PRO A 128 9.11 -5.46 -10.09
N TYR A 129 9.97 -4.62 -10.64
CA TYR A 129 10.26 -4.58 -12.07
C TYR A 129 11.75 -4.36 -12.30
N TYR A 130 12.27 -4.84 -13.43
CA TYR A 130 13.63 -4.60 -13.87
C TYR A 130 13.70 -3.38 -14.77
N SER A 131 14.64 -2.47 -14.53
CA SER A 131 14.76 -1.24 -15.32
C SER A 131 15.21 -1.48 -16.76
N GLY A 132 16.02 -2.51 -17.02
CA GLY A 132 16.51 -2.82 -18.37
C GLY A 132 15.44 -3.41 -19.30
N ASP A 133 14.42 -4.07 -18.74
CA ASP A 133 13.26 -4.58 -19.45
C ASP A 133 12.07 -4.71 -18.49
N ARG A 134 11.10 -3.80 -18.57
CA ARG A 134 9.90 -3.81 -17.72
C ARG A 134 8.96 -4.98 -17.99
N LEU A 135 9.11 -5.66 -19.13
CA LEU A 135 8.33 -6.87 -19.46
C LEU A 135 9.00 -8.13 -18.90
N MET A 136 10.27 -8.03 -18.48
CA MET A 136 10.97 -9.13 -17.85
C MET A 136 10.30 -9.47 -16.53
N ASN A 137 9.88 -10.72 -16.39
CA ASN A 137 9.36 -11.24 -15.15
C ASN A 137 10.50 -11.45 -14.16
N VAL A 138 10.68 -10.51 -13.23
CA VAL A 138 11.63 -10.59 -12.12
C VAL A 138 11.00 -11.06 -10.81
N GLY A 139 9.76 -11.53 -10.87
CA GLY A 139 8.97 -11.96 -9.71
C GLY A 139 7.54 -11.44 -9.85
N THR A 140 6.59 -12.35 -10.07
CA THR A 140 5.17 -12.01 -10.29
C THR A 140 4.39 -11.74 -9.01
N TYR A 141 5.05 -11.69 -7.87
CA TYR A 141 4.39 -11.59 -6.58
C TYR A 141 4.28 -10.14 -6.17
N MET A 142 3.13 -9.80 -5.60
CA MET A 142 2.95 -8.53 -4.91
C MET A 142 3.74 -8.56 -3.60
N TRP A 143 4.39 -7.45 -3.30
CA TRP A 143 5.13 -7.28 -2.05
C TRP A 143 4.46 -6.22 -1.20
N ARG A 144 4.56 -6.44 0.10
CA ARG A 144 3.93 -5.61 1.11
C ARG A 144 5.00 -4.94 1.95
N ALA A 145 4.87 -3.63 2.14
CA ALA A 145 5.59 -2.89 3.16
C ALA A 145 4.59 -2.28 4.15
N SER A 146 4.69 -2.67 5.41
CA SER A 146 3.75 -2.29 6.47
C SER A 146 4.28 -1.12 7.30
N PHE A 147 3.41 -0.13 7.51
CA PHE A 147 3.71 1.14 8.18
C PHE A 147 2.82 1.38 9.38
N ILE A 148 3.42 1.88 10.47
CA ILE A 148 2.72 2.61 11.53
C ILE A 148 3.07 4.08 11.30
N ARG A 149 2.13 4.84 10.73
CA ARG A 149 2.28 6.23 10.30
C ARG A 149 3.51 6.47 9.41
N TYR A 150 4.66 6.79 9.99
CA TYR A 150 5.90 7.08 9.24
C TYR A 150 6.97 5.99 9.37
N SER A 151 6.72 4.98 10.19
CA SER A 151 7.70 3.96 10.52
C SER A 151 7.33 2.65 9.84
N ILE A 152 8.25 2.12 9.04
CA ILE A 152 8.15 0.75 8.55
C ILE A 152 8.33 -0.22 9.73
N TYR A 153 7.44 -1.20 9.84
CA TYR A 153 7.51 -2.22 10.90
C TYR A 153 7.52 -3.65 10.37
N GLY A 154 7.29 -3.84 9.07
CA GLY A 154 7.33 -5.15 8.44
C GLY A 154 7.40 -5.06 6.92
N VAL A 155 7.97 -6.10 6.32
CA VAL A 155 7.92 -6.35 4.88
C VAL A 155 7.70 -7.83 4.62
N SER A 156 6.93 -8.15 3.59
CA SER A 156 6.66 -9.54 3.21
C SER A 156 6.35 -9.67 1.73
N ARG A 157 6.50 -10.89 1.22
CA ARG A 157 5.97 -11.30 -0.09
C ARG A 157 4.55 -11.84 0.10
N GLU A 158 3.61 -11.41 -0.73
CA GLU A 158 2.28 -12.02 -0.81
C GLU A 158 2.29 -13.18 -1.82
N PHE A 159 1.58 -14.26 -1.50
CA PHE A 159 1.55 -15.50 -2.28
C PHE A 159 0.23 -15.69 -2.99
#